data_AF-A0A088E386-F1
#
_entry.id   AF-A0A088E386-F1
#
_cell.length_a   1.000
_cell.length_b   1.000
_cell.length_c   1.000
_cell.angle_alpha   90.00
_cell.angle_beta   90.00
_cell.angle_gamma   90.00
#
_symmetry.space_group_name_H-M   'P 1'
#
loop_
_entity.id
_entity.type
_entity.pdbx_description
1 polymer ?
#
loop_
_entity_poly.entity_id
_entity_poly.type
_entity_poly.pdbx_seq_one_letter_code
_entity_poly.pdbx_strand_id
1 'polypeptide(L)' 'MATKIKFKYKGQDLEVDISKVKKVWKVGKMVSFTYDDNGKTGRGAVSEKDAPKELLNMIGKK' A
#
# COMPACT_ATOMS: atom_id res chain seq x y z
N MET A 1 1.42 -15.81 -7.31
CA MET A 1 2.13 -14.61 -7.82
C MET A 1 1.99 -13.54 -6.75
N ALA A 2 3.09 -13.09 -6.13
CA ALA A 2 3.01 -12.10 -5.07
C ALA A 2 2.93 -10.71 -5.68
N THR A 3 1.81 -10.02 -5.47
CA THR A 3 1.62 -8.65 -5.96
C THR A 3 2.35 -7.69 -5.05
N LYS A 4 3.25 -6.90 -5.64
CA LYS A 4 4.08 -5.94 -4.93
C LYS A 4 3.64 -4.52 -5.24
N ILE A 5 3.62 -3.70 -4.21
CA ILE A 5 3.24 -2.29 -4.28
C ILE A 5 4.53 -1.49 -4.23
N LYS A 6 4.81 -0.76 -5.31
CA LYS A 6 5.91 0.21 -5.37
C LYS A 6 5.39 1.57 -4.95
N PHE A 7 6.08 2.21 -4.01
CA PHE A 7 5.67 3.51 -3.48
C PHE A 7 6.89 4.32 -3.08
N LYS A 8 6.76 5.65 -3.12
CA LYS A 8 7.83 6.56 -2.72
C LYS A 8 7.60 7.04 -1.30
N TYR A 9 8.57 6.83 -0.42
CA TYR A 9 8.52 7.28 0.97
C TYR A 9 9.78 8.08 1.31
N LYS A 10 9.61 9.34 1.74
CA LYS A 10 10.72 10.26 2.06
C LYS A 10 11.80 10.36 0.96
N GLY A 11 11.40 10.28 -0.30
CA GLY A 11 12.31 10.37 -1.45
C GLY A 11 12.92 9.03 -1.89
N GLN A 12 12.71 7.94 -1.16
CA GLN A 12 13.17 6.60 -1.51
C GLN A 12 12.05 5.79 -2.17
N ASP A 13 12.40 5.06 -3.21
CA ASP A 13 11.53 4.07 -3.84
C ASP A 13 11.55 2.78 -3.02
N LEU A 14 10.42 2.46 -2.42
CA LEU A 14 10.21 1.26 -1.60
C LEU A 14 9.23 0.32 -2.30
N GLU A 15 9.34 -0.95 -1.94
CA GLU A 15 8.48 -2.01 -2.43
C GLU A 15 7.98 -2.85 -1.25
N VAL A 16 6.69 -3.15 -1.23
CA VAL A 16 6.11 -4.04 -0.22
C VAL A 16 5.18 -5.06 -0.86
N ASP A 17 5.26 -6.31 -0.41
CA ASP A 17 4.29 -7.34 -0.78
C ASP A 17 2.90 -7.02 -0.20
N ILE A 18 1.87 -7.18 -1.04
CA ILE A 18 0.49 -6.94 -0.64
C ILE A 18 0.05 -7.81 0.55
N SER A 19 0.63 -9.01 0.70
CA SER A 19 0.36 -9.90 1.82
C SER A 19 0.77 -9.33 3.17
N LYS A 20 1.69 -8.34 3.20
CA LYS A 20 2.09 -7.64 4.43
C LYS A 20 1.19 -6.45 4.74
N VAL A 21 0.32 -6.05 3.82
CA VAL A 21 -0.59 -4.92 4.01
C VAL A 21 -1.67 -5.29 5.02
N LYS A 22 -1.77 -4.49 6.09
CA LYS A 22 -2.73 -4.68 7.18
C LYS A 22 -4.02 -3.90 6.99
N LYS A 23 -3.92 -2.66 6.50
CA LYS A 23 -5.06 -1.74 6.36
C LYS A 23 -4.84 -0.85 5.15
N VAL A 24 -5.89 -0.61 4.40
CA VAL A 24 -5.90 0.24 3.21
C VAL A 24 -7.07 1.20 3.32
N TRP A 25 -6.85 2.46 2.95
CA TRP A 25 -7.90 3.47 2.87
C TRP A 25 -7.58 4.48 1.78
N LYS A 26 -8.63 5.08 1.23
CA LYS A 26 -8.52 6.12 0.21
C LYS A 26 -8.59 7.50 0.88
N VAL A 27 -7.70 8.40 0.48
CA VAL A 27 -7.69 9.81 0.85
C VAL A 27 -7.64 10.63 -0.43
N GLY A 28 -8.81 11.12 -0.89
CA GLY A 28 -8.91 11.83 -2.16
C GLY A 28 -8.48 10.95 -3.35
N LYS A 29 -7.41 11.33 -4.05
CA LYS A 29 -6.83 10.58 -5.19
C LYS A 29 -5.64 9.69 -4.80
N MET A 30 -5.36 9.57 -3.51
CA MET A 30 -4.29 8.73 -2.97
C MET A 30 -4.87 7.54 -2.22
N VAL A 31 -4.18 6.41 -2.33
CA VAL A 31 -4.44 5.18 -1.61
C VAL A 31 -3.34 5.03 -0.58
N SER A 32 -3.72 5.22 0.68
CA SER A 32 -2.82 5.04 1.83
C SER A 32 -3.01 3.65 2.41
N PHE A 33 -1.91 3.07 2.86
CA PHE A 33 -1.93 1.75 3.47
C PHE A 33 -0.88 1.63 4.56
N THR A 34 -1.13 0.72 5.51
CA THR A 34 -0.16 0.28 6.50
C THR A 34 0.23 -1.15 6.23
N TYR A 35 1.50 -1.48 6.45
CA TYR A 35 2.03 -2.82 6.26
C TYR A 35 2.93 -3.24 7.41
N ASP A 36 3.18 -4.54 7.53
CA ASP A 36 4.19 -5.06 8.44
C ASP A 36 5.58 -4.95 7.84
N ASP A 37 6.44 -4.16 8.48
CA ASP A 37 7.83 -3.97 8.17
C ASP A 37 8.69 -4.67 9.23
N ASN A 38 8.73 -6.00 9.15
CA ASN A 38 9.52 -6.85 10.04
C ASN A 38 9.22 -6.62 11.53
N GLY A 39 7.93 -6.62 11.89
CA GLY A 39 7.45 -6.37 13.25
C GLY A 39 7.18 -4.90 13.58
N LYS A 40 7.51 -3.96 12.70
CA LYS A 40 7.11 -2.55 12.80
C LYS A 40 5.96 -2.24 11.85
N THR A 41 5.15 -1.22 12.17
CA THR A 41 4.09 -0.77 11.25
C THR A 41 4.66 0.26 10.27
N GLY A 42 4.87 -0.16 9.03
CA GLY A 42 5.19 0.70 7.90
C GLY A 42 3.95 1.42 7.37
N ARG A 43 4.16 2.58 6.74
CA ARG A 43 3.10 3.37 6.08
C ARG A 43 3.54 3.69 4.66
N GLY A 44 2.67 3.42 3.70
CA GLY A 44 2.88 3.75 2.30
C GLY A 44 1.66 4.48 1.74
N ALA A 45 1.89 5.27 0.71
CA ALA A 45 0.84 5.88 -0.07
C ALA A 45 1.22 5.85 -1.55
N VAL A 46 0.24 5.52 -2.38
CA VAL A 46 0.37 5.52 -3.84
C VAL A 46 -0.79 6.32 -4.43
N SER A 47 -0.63 6.84 -5.65
CA SER A 47 -1.80 7.37 -6.34
C SER A 47 -2.73 6.24 -6.73
N GLU A 48 -4.04 6.50 -6.76
CA GLU A 48 -5.04 5.52 -7.21
C GLU A 48 -4.75 4.99 -8.63
N LYS A 49 -4.11 5.79 -9.49
CA LYS A 49 -3.74 5.39 -10.84
C LYS A 49 -2.58 4.40 -10.89
N ASP A 50 -1.66 4.51 -9.94
CA ASP A 50 -0.46 3.66 -9.82
C ASP A 50 -0.71 2.48 -8.86
N ALA A 51 -1.83 2.49 -8.14
CA ALA A 51 -2.18 1.45 -7.19
C ALA A 51 -2.53 0.15 -7.93
N PRO A 52 -1.98 -1.00 -7.52
CA PRO A 52 -2.37 -2.28 -8.08
C PRO A 52 -3.84 -2.58 -7.75
N LYS A 53 -4.54 -3.23 -8.69
CA LYS A 53 -5.97 -3.57 -8.56
C LYS A 53 -6.29 -4.33 -7.28
N GLU A 54 -5.40 -5.21 -6.82
CA GLU A 54 -5.61 -5.93 -5.56
C GLU A 54 -5.59 -5.01 -4.35
N LEU A 55 -4.72 -3.99 -4.33
CA LEU A 55 -4.69 -3.00 -3.24
C LEU A 55 -5.97 -2.17 -3.25
N LEU A 56 -6.44 -1.77 -4.44
CA LEU A 56 -7.73 -1.08 -4.60
C LEU A 56 -8.90 -1.93 -4.13
N ASN A 57 -8.90 -3.24 -4.42
CA ASN A 57 -9.93 -4.17 -3.96
C ASN A 57 -9.94 -4.41 -2.44
N MET A 58 -8.85 -4.10 -1.73
CA MET A 58 -8.80 -4.12 -0.26
C MET A 58 -9.39 -2.83 0.36
N ILE A 59 -9.58 -1.76 -0.41
CA ILE A 59 -10.22 -0.54 0.07
C ILE A 59 -11.68 -0.86 0.42
N GLY A 60 -12.07 -0.60 1.67
CA GLY A 60 -13.46 -0.80 2.11
C GLY A 60 -13.86 -2.26 2.35
N LYS A 61 -12.97 -3.23 2.13
CA LYS A 61 -13.13 -4.59 2.69
C LYS A 61 -12.67 -4.56 4.14
N LYS A 62 -13.60 -4.26 5.05
CA LYS A 62 -13.45 -4.51 6.48
C LYS A 62 -14.77 -4.96 7.06
#